data_AF-A0ABD6EDU9-F1
#
_entry.id   AF-A0ABD6EDU9-F1
#
_cell.length_a   1.000
_cell.length_b   1.000
_cell.length_c   1.000
_cell.angle_alpha   90.00
_cell.angle_beta   90.00
_cell.angle_gamma   90.00
#
_symmetry.space_group_name_H-M   'P 1'
#
loop_
_entity.id
_entity.type
_entity.pdbx_description
1 polymer ?
#
loop_
_entity_poly.entity_id
_entity_poly.type
_entity_poly.pdbx_seq_one_letter_code
_entity_poly.pdbx_strand_id
1 'polypeptide(L)'
;MNRHYLLRLLKSREIVAELLKPRTVKPRKIVVDYSSPNIAKRFHIGNLRSTLIGRYLGSLLRAAGHEVISVNYLGDWGTQFALLAAHWPQYSSSIQDWNSISDLDRIKLLTDCYVAANAKAKANEQFHQSALHLYCDMETAIMRGEFNSEVMRFWTEIREISIRHLDEFYR
;
A
#
# COMPACT_ATOMS: atom_id res chain seq x y z
N MET A 1 6.08 11.41 39.30
CA MET A 1 4.65 11.70 39.03
C MET A 1 3.79 10.88 40.00
N ASN A 2 2.90 11.52 40.77
CA ASN A 2 2.16 10.85 41.86
C ASN A 2 1.08 9.90 41.30
N ARG A 3 1.16 8.60 41.62
CA ARG A 3 0.24 7.55 41.15
C ARG A 3 -1.23 7.87 41.50
N HIS A 4 -1.49 8.48 42.65
CA HIS A 4 -2.86 8.88 43.03
C HIS A 4 -3.42 9.99 42.15
N TYR A 5 -2.57 10.92 41.69
CA TYR A 5 -2.97 11.97 40.78
C TYR A 5 -3.38 11.40 39.42
N LEU A 6 -2.58 10.50 38.85
CA LEU A 6 -2.90 9.85 37.57
C LEU A 6 -4.18 9.02 37.65
N LEU A 7 -4.37 8.26 38.75
CA LEU A 7 -5.60 7.49 38.96
C LEU A 7 -6.83 8.39 39.09
N ARG A 8 -6.70 9.56 39.72
CA ARG A 8 -7.78 10.55 39.83
C ARG A 8 -8.11 11.16 38.47
N LEU A 9 -7.08 11.49 37.68
CA LEU A 9 -7.21 12.02 36.33
C LEU A 9 -7.94 11.02 35.41
N LEU A 10 -7.52 9.75 35.43
CA LEU A 10 -8.09 8.70 34.59
C LEU A 10 -9.51 8.29 34.99
N LYS A 11 -9.89 8.44 36.27
CA LYS A 11 -11.24 8.10 36.76
C LYS A 11 -12.22 9.26 36.67
N SER A 12 -11.75 10.50 36.55
CA SER A 12 -12.62 11.67 36.44
C SER A 12 -13.14 11.84 35.01
N ARG A 13 -14.42 11.52 34.80
CA ARG A 13 -15.09 11.71 33.51
C ARG A 13 -15.06 13.17 33.04
N GLU A 14 -15.17 14.13 33.95
CA GLU A 14 -15.16 15.56 33.64
C GLU A 14 -13.79 16.02 33.13
N ILE A 15 -12.71 15.64 33.82
CA ILE A 15 -11.35 16.02 33.40
C ILE A 15 -11.02 15.38 32.04
N VAL A 16 -11.37 14.10 31.86
CA VAL A 16 -11.18 13.41 30.57
C VAL A 16 -12.00 14.07 29.46
N ALA A 17 -13.25 14.43 29.71
CA ALA A 17 -14.10 15.12 28.73
C ALA A 17 -13.54 16.49 28.33
N GLU A 18 -13.04 17.27 29.29
CA GLU A 18 -12.45 18.59 29.01
C GLU A 18 -11.12 18.48 28.25
N LEU A 19 -10.30 17.46 28.56
CA LEU A 19 -9.05 17.19 27.83
C LEU A 19 -9.30 16.72 26.39
N LEU A 20 -10.38 15.97 26.15
CA LEU A 20 -10.76 15.46 24.84
C LEU A 20 -11.65 16.44 24.05
N LYS A 21 -12.00 17.59 24.62
CA LYS A 21 -12.83 18.59 23.97
C LYS A 21 -12.11 19.14 22.73
N PRO A 22 -12.75 19.10 21.55
CA PRO A 22 -12.18 19.69 20.35
C PRO A 22 -11.86 21.16 20.58
N ARG A 23 -10.60 21.56 20.33
CA ARG A 23 -10.14 22.93 20.55
C ARG A 23 -10.25 23.81 19.32
N THR A 24 -10.56 23.24 18.15
CA THR A 24 -10.59 24.01 16.90
C THR A 24 -11.83 24.90 16.83
N VAL A 25 -11.61 26.21 16.65
CA VAL A 25 -12.69 27.21 16.49
C VAL A 25 -13.22 27.22 15.05
N LYS A 26 -12.44 26.70 14.10
CA LYS A 26 -12.80 26.63 12.67
C LYS A 26 -12.45 25.24 12.11
N PRO A 27 -13.36 24.26 12.22
CA PRO A 27 -13.19 22.95 11.62
C PRO A 27 -12.84 23.05 10.13
N ARG A 28 -12.00 22.13 9.68
CA ARG A 28 -11.59 22.02 8.27
C ARG A 28 -11.66 20.57 7.86
N LYS A 29 -11.84 20.36 6.56
CA LYS A 29 -11.69 19.06 5.90
C LYS A 29 -10.23 18.89 5.50
N ILE A 30 -9.59 17.84 5.99
CA ILE A 30 -8.16 17.58 5.80
C ILE A 30 -7.98 16.18 5.23
N VAL A 31 -7.22 16.08 4.15
CA VAL A 31 -6.77 14.80 3.59
C VAL A 31 -5.38 14.50 4.12
N VAL A 32 -5.19 13.30 4.66
CA VAL A 32 -3.88 12.80 5.09
C VAL A 32 -3.60 11.52 4.32
N ASP A 33 -2.65 11.59 3.39
CA ASP A 33 -2.12 10.42 2.68
C ASP A 33 -0.94 9.84 3.46
N TYR A 34 -0.98 8.53 3.71
CA TYR A 34 0.07 7.84 4.43
C TYR A 34 0.12 6.35 4.09
N SER A 35 1.20 5.71 4.53
CA SER A 35 1.57 4.34 4.19
C SER A 35 1.99 4.19 2.72
N SER A 36 1.07 4.36 1.78
CA SER A 36 1.27 4.42 0.32
C SER A 36 2.36 3.48 -0.22
N PRO A 37 2.35 2.17 0.11
CA PRO A 37 3.35 1.24 -0.38
C PRO A 37 3.16 0.93 -1.86
N ASN A 38 4.23 0.47 -2.51
CA ASN A 38 4.13 -0.15 -3.84
C ASN A 38 3.54 -1.56 -3.71
N ILE A 39 2.65 -1.94 -4.60
CA ILE A 39 2.11 -3.31 -4.67
C ILE A 39 3.20 -4.30 -5.10
N ALA A 40 2.96 -5.59 -4.91
CA ALA A 40 3.88 -6.66 -5.30
C ALA A 40 5.27 -6.59 -4.62
N LYS A 41 5.42 -5.74 -3.60
CA LYS A 41 6.62 -5.60 -2.77
C LYS A 41 6.26 -5.86 -1.31
N ARG A 42 7.16 -6.53 -0.59
CA ARG A 42 7.05 -6.71 0.86
C ARG A 42 6.93 -5.36 1.58
N PHE A 43 5.99 -5.27 2.52
CA PHE A 43 5.93 -4.15 3.45
C PHE A 43 7.16 -4.17 4.37
N HIS A 44 7.87 -3.04 4.47
CA HIS A 44 9.10 -2.93 5.26
C HIS A 44 9.09 -1.72 6.21
N ILE A 45 10.11 -1.60 7.05
CA ILE A 45 10.24 -0.54 8.08
C ILE A 45 10.07 0.89 7.53
N GLY A 46 10.52 1.14 6.29
CA GLY A 46 10.30 2.42 5.61
C GLY A 46 8.82 2.79 5.46
N ASN A 47 7.96 1.82 5.13
CA ASN A 47 6.52 2.06 5.01
C ASN A 47 5.89 2.25 6.40
N LEU A 48 6.32 1.48 7.39
CA LEU A 48 5.84 1.57 8.78
C LEU A 48 5.96 3.00 9.35
N ARG A 49 7.08 3.68 9.06
CA ARG A 49 7.29 5.06 9.52
C ARG A 49 6.18 5.99 9.00
N SER A 50 5.87 5.94 7.70
CA SER A 50 4.80 6.73 7.10
C SER A 50 3.45 6.37 7.71
N THR A 51 3.18 5.06 7.86
CA THR A 51 1.94 4.55 8.45
C THR A 51 1.68 5.08 9.85
N LEU A 52 2.69 4.99 10.75
CA LEU A 52 2.55 5.41 12.14
C LEU A 52 2.38 6.93 12.26
N ILE A 53 3.22 7.71 11.55
CA ILE A 53 3.17 9.17 11.60
C ILE A 53 1.84 9.68 11.04
N GLY A 54 1.42 9.16 9.89
CA GLY A 54 0.16 9.55 9.25
C GLY A 54 -1.06 9.19 10.07
N ARG A 55 -1.09 7.98 10.65
CA ARG A 55 -2.17 7.55 11.55
C ARG A 55 -2.23 8.40 12.83
N TYR A 56 -1.08 8.72 13.41
CA TYR A 56 -1.00 9.60 14.57
C TYR A 56 -1.49 11.01 14.25
N LEU A 57 -1.01 11.59 13.15
CA LEU A 57 -1.42 12.91 12.69
C LEU A 57 -2.93 12.96 12.40
N GLY A 58 -3.47 11.95 11.72
CA GLY A 58 -4.90 11.85 11.46
C GLY A 58 -5.72 11.76 12.75
N SER A 59 -5.26 10.98 13.73
CA SER A 59 -5.91 10.89 15.06
C SER A 59 -5.85 12.22 15.81
N LEU A 60 -4.70 12.90 15.79
CA LEU A 60 -4.52 14.21 16.42
C LEU A 60 -5.43 15.27 15.81
N LEU A 61 -5.52 15.32 14.48
CA LEU A 61 -6.38 16.27 13.77
C LEU A 61 -7.87 16.01 14.02
N ARG A 62 -8.29 14.73 14.09
CA ARG A 62 -9.66 14.36 14.50
C ARG A 62 -9.94 14.80 15.93
N ALA A 63 -9.03 14.54 16.86
CA ALA A 63 -9.16 14.96 18.25
C ALA A 63 -9.21 16.49 18.40
N ALA A 64 -8.52 17.22 17.52
CA ALA A 64 -8.60 18.69 17.49
C ALA A 64 -9.96 19.21 16.97
N GLY A 65 -10.77 18.38 16.29
CA GLY A 65 -12.09 18.74 15.76
C GLY A 65 -12.17 18.89 14.24
N HIS A 66 -11.18 18.41 13.49
CA HIS A 66 -11.21 18.43 12.02
C HIS A 66 -11.91 17.20 11.45
N GLU A 67 -12.52 17.36 10.27
CA GLU A 67 -12.93 16.23 9.44
C GLU A 67 -11.69 15.71 8.71
N VAL A 68 -11.27 14.47 8.98
CA VAL A 68 -10.04 13.90 8.41
C VAL A 68 -10.34 12.69 7.54
N ILE A 69 -10.03 12.83 6.25
CA ILE A 69 -10.03 11.73 5.27
C ILE A 69 -8.63 11.15 5.22
N SER A 70 -8.50 9.87 5.55
CA SER A 70 -7.24 9.13 5.38
C SER A 70 -7.21 8.48 4.00
N VAL A 71 -6.10 8.66 3.29
CA VAL A 71 -5.86 8.07 1.98
C VAL A 71 -4.65 7.15 2.07
N ASN A 72 -4.69 6.06 1.31
CA ASN A 72 -3.55 5.18 1.09
C ASN A 72 -3.33 5.12 -0.44
N TYR A 73 -2.49 6.01 -0.94
CA TYR A 73 -2.21 6.13 -2.37
C TYR A 73 -1.24 5.05 -2.83
N LEU A 74 -1.77 3.85 -3.07
CA LEU A 74 -0.97 2.68 -3.46
C LEU A 74 -0.16 2.95 -4.72
N GLY A 75 1.13 2.56 -4.71
CA GLY A 75 1.95 2.49 -5.90
C GLY A 75 1.62 1.23 -6.68
N ASP A 76 0.46 1.21 -7.35
CA ASP A 76 -0.06 0.07 -8.11
C ASP A 76 0.15 0.17 -9.63
N TRP A 77 0.69 1.29 -10.11
CA TRP A 77 0.85 1.56 -11.53
C TRP A 77 2.24 2.10 -11.87
N GLY A 78 2.81 1.64 -12.99
CA GLY A 78 4.09 2.12 -13.51
C GLY A 78 4.96 1.04 -14.13
N THR A 79 6.10 1.43 -14.70
CA THR A 79 7.09 0.53 -15.33
C THR A 79 7.56 -0.58 -14.40
N GLN A 80 7.54 -0.36 -13.09
CA GLN A 80 7.88 -1.38 -12.10
C GLN A 80 6.97 -2.62 -12.20
N PHE A 81 5.66 -2.40 -12.39
CA PHE A 81 4.71 -3.48 -12.59
C PHE A 81 4.87 -4.11 -13.98
N ALA A 82 5.09 -3.30 -15.01
CA ALA A 82 5.30 -3.83 -16.36
C ALA A 82 6.53 -4.75 -16.47
N LEU A 83 7.63 -4.41 -15.78
CA LEU A 83 8.80 -5.28 -15.66
C LEU A 83 8.47 -6.61 -14.98
N LEU A 84 7.71 -6.55 -13.87
CA LEU A 84 7.23 -7.74 -13.17
C LEU A 84 6.36 -8.60 -14.10
N ALA A 85 5.36 -8.01 -14.74
CA ALA A 85 4.43 -8.70 -15.63
C ALA A 85 5.14 -9.31 -16.85
N ALA A 86 6.10 -8.62 -17.45
CA ALA A 86 6.89 -9.12 -18.57
C ALA A 86 7.77 -10.32 -18.19
N HIS A 87 8.25 -10.38 -16.94
CA HIS A 87 9.07 -11.50 -16.47
C HIS A 87 8.26 -12.65 -15.89
N TRP A 88 7.07 -12.37 -15.36
CA TRP A 88 6.26 -13.30 -14.58
C TRP A 88 6.03 -14.66 -15.26
N PRO A 89 5.65 -14.76 -16.55
CA PRO A 89 5.40 -16.06 -17.19
C PRO A 89 6.62 -17.00 -17.17
N GLN A 90 7.82 -16.44 -17.30
CA GLN A 90 9.05 -17.21 -17.23
C GLN A 90 9.35 -17.61 -15.78
N TYR A 91 9.18 -16.67 -14.84
CA TYR A 91 9.50 -16.88 -13.43
C TYR A 91 8.57 -17.90 -12.76
N SER A 92 7.27 -17.81 -13.06
CA SER A 92 6.23 -18.63 -12.45
C SER A 92 6.15 -20.06 -13.00
N SER A 93 6.83 -20.36 -14.11
CA SER A 93 6.86 -21.70 -14.72
C SER A 93 7.32 -22.82 -13.78
N SER A 94 8.11 -22.48 -12.76
CA SER A 94 8.61 -23.41 -11.74
C SER A 94 7.72 -23.50 -10.49
N ILE A 95 6.69 -22.66 -10.39
CA ILE A 95 5.80 -22.58 -9.23
C ILE A 95 4.63 -23.56 -9.45
N GLN A 96 4.63 -24.67 -8.73
CA GLN A 96 3.61 -25.71 -8.91
C GLN A 96 2.21 -25.29 -8.42
N ASP A 97 2.14 -24.55 -7.30
CA ASP A 97 0.86 -24.33 -6.59
C ASP A 97 0.63 -22.86 -6.15
N TRP A 98 0.59 -21.92 -7.10
CA TRP A 98 0.32 -20.50 -6.84
C TRP A 98 -0.95 -20.26 -6.00
N ASN A 99 -2.01 -21.03 -6.29
CA ASN A 99 -3.30 -20.87 -5.62
C ASN A 99 -3.37 -21.49 -4.22
N SER A 100 -2.40 -22.35 -3.85
CA SER A 100 -2.39 -23.06 -2.57
C SER A 100 -1.53 -22.39 -1.50
N ILE A 101 -0.70 -21.41 -1.89
CA ILE A 101 0.18 -20.68 -0.97
C ILE A 101 -0.48 -19.43 -0.38
N SER A 102 0.04 -18.99 0.76
CA SER A 102 -0.45 -17.79 1.47
C SER A 102 -0.23 -16.50 0.67
N ASP A 103 -1.06 -15.48 0.90
CA ASP A 103 -0.88 -14.16 0.27
C ASP A 103 0.50 -13.54 0.60
N LEU A 104 1.02 -13.80 1.80
CA LEU A 104 2.38 -13.37 2.17
C LEU A 104 3.44 -14.03 1.30
N ASP A 105 3.35 -15.33 1.04
CA ASP A 105 4.32 -16.05 0.21
C ASP A 105 4.19 -15.68 -1.27
N ARG A 106 2.97 -15.41 -1.75
CA ARG A 106 2.74 -14.81 -3.06
C ARG A 106 3.48 -13.48 -3.21
N ILE A 107 3.36 -12.59 -2.21
CA ILE A 107 4.05 -11.29 -2.21
C ILE A 107 5.58 -11.45 -2.19
N LYS A 108 6.11 -12.45 -1.47
CA LYS A 108 7.55 -12.77 -1.51
C LYS A 108 7.98 -13.16 -2.92
N LEU A 109 7.27 -14.08 -3.56
CA LEU A 109 7.57 -14.53 -4.92
C LEU A 109 7.50 -13.40 -5.94
N LEU A 110 6.49 -12.51 -5.82
CA LEU A 110 6.37 -11.32 -6.66
C LEU A 110 7.53 -10.34 -6.44
N THR A 111 7.94 -10.15 -5.18
CA THR A 111 9.09 -9.31 -4.85
C THR A 111 10.37 -9.87 -5.47
N ASP A 112 10.57 -11.18 -5.38
CA ASP A 112 11.76 -11.85 -5.88
C ASP A 112 11.76 -11.85 -7.43
N CYS A 113 10.61 -12.07 -8.07
CA CYS A 113 10.44 -11.90 -9.52
C CYS A 113 10.75 -10.46 -9.95
N TYR A 114 10.27 -9.46 -9.23
CA TYR A 114 10.58 -8.06 -9.52
C TYR A 114 12.09 -7.79 -9.47
N VAL A 115 12.80 -8.30 -8.45
CA VAL A 115 14.26 -8.15 -8.36
C VAL A 115 14.96 -8.80 -9.56
N ALA A 116 14.55 -10.02 -9.92
CA ALA A 116 15.08 -10.73 -11.09
C ALA A 116 14.79 -9.98 -12.40
N ALA A 117 13.58 -9.45 -12.56
CA ALA A 117 13.16 -8.66 -13.72
C ALA A 117 14.00 -7.38 -13.88
N ASN A 118 14.30 -6.68 -12.77
CA ASN A 118 15.16 -5.50 -12.81
C ASN A 118 16.61 -5.85 -13.19
N ALA A 119 17.15 -6.94 -12.67
CA ALA A 119 18.47 -7.42 -13.07
C ALA A 119 18.49 -7.77 -14.57
N LYS A 120 17.46 -8.46 -15.06
CA LYS A 120 17.30 -8.81 -16.47
C LYS A 120 17.18 -7.58 -17.36
N ALA A 121 16.43 -6.57 -16.96
CA ALA A 121 16.29 -5.31 -17.71
C ALA A 121 17.60 -4.53 -17.82
N LYS A 122 18.43 -4.53 -16.77
CA LYS A 122 19.76 -3.91 -16.83
C LYS A 122 20.71 -4.64 -17.77
N ALA A 123 20.57 -5.96 -17.89
CA ALA A 123 21.45 -6.80 -18.71
C ALA A 123 20.96 -6.96 -20.16
N ASN A 124 19.67 -6.79 -20.42
CA ASN A 124 19.04 -7.05 -21.72
C ASN A 124 18.11 -5.90 -22.11
N GLU A 125 18.60 -5.05 -23.02
CA GLU A 125 17.87 -3.91 -23.56
C GLU A 125 16.58 -4.32 -24.27
N GLN A 126 16.59 -5.43 -25.02
CA GLN A 126 15.40 -5.92 -25.71
C GLN A 126 14.29 -6.29 -24.72
N PHE A 127 14.63 -6.91 -23.59
CA PHE A 127 13.67 -7.18 -22.52
C PHE A 127 13.14 -5.89 -21.91
N HIS A 128 14.02 -4.89 -21.67
CA HIS A 128 13.61 -3.59 -21.15
C HIS A 128 12.61 -2.88 -22.07
N GLN A 129 12.90 -2.81 -23.37
CA GLN A 129 12.00 -2.24 -24.37
C GLN A 129 10.67 -3.01 -24.45
N SER A 130 10.70 -4.34 -24.35
CA SER A 130 9.48 -5.15 -24.35
C SER A 130 8.59 -4.84 -23.14
N ALA A 131 9.19 -4.62 -21.97
CA ALA A 131 8.46 -4.22 -20.77
C ALA A 131 7.88 -2.80 -20.87
N LEU A 132 8.58 -1.87 -21.53
CA LEU A 132 8.07 -0.53 -21.80
C LEU A 132 6.89 -0.55 -22.78
N HIS A 133 6.95 -1.40 -23.81
CA HIS A 133 5.83 -1.58 -24.72
C HIS A 133 4.60 -2.15 -23.99
N LEU A 134 4.80 -3.16 -23.14
CA LEU A 134 3.75 -3.71 -22.28
C LEU A 134 3.13 -2.63 -21.37
N TYR A 135 3.96 -1.73 -20.83
CA TYR A 135 3.48 -0.59 -20.04
C TYR A 135 2.56 0.33 -20.85
N CYS A 136 2.95 0.69 -22.08
CA CYS A 136 2.12 1.51 -22.96
C CYS A 136 0.79 0.82 -23.33
N ASP A 137 0.82 -0.50 -23.56
CA ASP A 137 -0.39 -1.30 -23.81
C ASP A 137 -1.33 -1.25 -22.59
N MET A 138 -0.78 -1.40 -21.39
CA MET A 138 -1.52 -1.27 -20.14
C MET A 138 -2.14 0.14 -19.96
N GLU A 139 -1.40 1.20 -20.25
CA GLU A 139 -1.92 2.58 -20.19
C GLU A 139 -3.09 2.79 -21.16
N THR A 140 -2.94 2.28 -22.39
CA THR A 140 -3.98 2.32 -23.41
C THR A 140 -5.22 1.57 -22.97
N ALA A 141 -5.04 0.39 -22.36
CA ALA A 141 -6.12 -0.45 -21.85
C ALA A 141 -6.91 0.27 -20.75
N ILE A 142 -6.24 0.93 -19.79
CA ILE A 142 -6.92 1.74 -18.77
C ILE A 142 -7.71 2.88 -19.39
N MET A 143 -7.13 3.63 -20.33
CA MET A 143 -7.81 4.78 -20.97
C MET A 143 -9.08 4.37 -21.71
N ARG A 144 -9.12 3.14 -22.24
CA ARG A 144 -10.29 2.57 -22.93
C ARG A 144 -11.25 1.82 -22.01
N GLY A 145 -10.88 1.60 -20.74
CA GLY A 145 -11.64 0.80 -19.80
C GLY A 145 -11.63 -0.71 -20.12
N GLU A 146 -10.58 -1.19 -20.79
CA GLU A 146 -10.44 -2.58 -21.25
C GLU A 146 -9.57 -3.39 -20.28
N PHE A 147 -10.20 -4.18 -19.41
CA PHE A 147 -9.48 -4.96 -18.37
C PHE A 147 -9.36 -6.46 -18.68
N ASN A 148 -9.76 -6.88 -19.88
CA ASN A 148 -9.86 -8.31 -20.24
C ASN A 148 -8.53 -8.94 -20.66
N SER A 149 -7.51 -8.14 -20.96
CA SER A 149 -6.20 -8.67 -21.35
C SER A 149 -5.56 -9.46 -20.21
N GLU A 150 -4.70 -10.41 -20.55
CA GLU A 150 -4.02 -11.25 -19.56
C GLU A 150 -3.23 -10.40 -18.55
N VAL A 151 -2.52 -9.37 -19.02
CA VAL A 151 -1.74 -8.46 -18.17
C VAL A 151 -2.61 -7.64 -17.22
N MET A 152 -3.79 -7.17 -17.67
CA MET A 152 -4.70 -6.39 -16.81
C MET A 152 -5.40 -7.26 -15.77
N ARG A 153 -5.73 -8.51 -16.11
CA ARG A 153 -6.22 -9.50 -15.15
C ARG A 153 -5.16 -9.83 -14.11
N PHE A 154 -3.92 -10.04 -14.54
CA PHE A 154 -2.79 -10.25 -13.64
C PHE A 154 -2.57 -9.05 -12.72
N TRP A 155 -2.57 -7.82 -13.24
CA TRP A 155 -2.51 -6.60 -12.42
C TRP A 155 -3.60 -6.54 -11.36
N THR A 156 -4.84 -6.83 -11.75
CA THR A 156 -5.99 -6.83 -10.84
C THR A 156 -5.80 -7.84 -9.71
N GLU A 157 -5.39 -9.08 -10.04
CA GLU A 157 -5.12 -10.13 -9.06
C GLU A 157 -4.02 -9.73 -8.06
N ILE A 158 -2.90 -9.20 -8.57
CA ILE A 158 -1.78 -8.80 -7.71
C ILE A 158 -2.15 -7.62 -6.81
N ARG A 159 -2.95 -6.68 -7.33
CA ARG A 159 -3.47 -5.55 -6.56
C ARG A 159 -4.36 -6.05 -5.43
N GLU A 160 -5.26 -6.99 -5.69
CA GLU A 160 -6.14 -7.58 -4.67
C GLU A 160 -5.37 -8.35 -3.59
N ILE A 161 -4.40 -9.19 -3.97
CA ILE A 161 -3.52 -9.89 -3.03
C ILE A 161 -2.79 -8.88 -2.13
N SER A 162 -2.25 -7.82 -2.74
CA SER A 162 -1.51 -6.78 -2.00
C SER A 162 -2.42 -6.03 -1.02
N ILE A 163 -3.65 -5.70 -1.43
CA ILE A 163 -4.63 -5.02 -0.57
C ILE A 163 -5.00 -5.92 0.63
N ARG A 164 -5.30 -7.19 0.41
CA ARG A 164 -5.64 -8.13 1.51
C ARG A 164 -4.50 -8.25 2.52
N HIS A 165 -3.27 -8.36 2.05
CA HIS A 165 -2.10 -8.40 2.93
C HIS A 165 -1.92 -7.12 3.74
N LEU A 166 -2.10 -5.95 3.10
CA LEU A 166 -2.01 -4.66 3.78
C LEU A 166 -3.14 -4.46 4.80
N ASP A 167 -4.35 -4.90 4.48
CA ASP A 167 -5.49 -4.83 5.39
C ASP A 167 -5.27 -5.67 6.65
N GLU A 168 -4.65 -6.85 6.53
CA GLU A 168 -4.24 -7.64 7.69
C GLU A 168 -3.21 -6.89 8.54
N PHE A 169 -2.26 -6.19 7.91
CA PHE A 169 -1.22 -5.42 8.61
C PHE A 169 -1.75 -4.15 9.30
N TYR A 170 -2.77 -3.49 8.74
CA TYR A 170 -3.30 -2.23 9.28
C TYR A 170 -4.33 -2.39 10.41
N ARG A 171 -4.86 -3.61 10.60
CA ARG A 171 -5.79 -3.94 11.69
C ARG A 171 -5.09 -3.88 13.05
#